data_AF-A0A0B8Q9W7-F1
#
_entry.id   AF-A0A0B8Q9W7-F1
#
_cell.length_a   1.000
_cell.length_b   1.000
_cell.length_c   1.000
_cell.angle_alpha   90.00
_cell.angle_beta   90.00
_cell.angle_gamma   90.00
#
_symmetry.space_group_name_H-M   'P 1'
#
loop_
_entity.id
_entity.type
_entity.pdbx_description
1 polymer ?
#
loop_
_entity_poly.entity_id
_entity_poly.type
_entity_poly.pdbx_seq_one_letter_code
_entity_poly.pdbx_strand_id
1 'polypeptide(L)'
;MFTAPTDSSNKFFIQEKYEVGAAIGWGGAQLIDNIYEVSGNYPTKVCHQATFEDPEDKAFWSFTVYNKAGFMFNDVANVSSNTATANEDGTYTVSFGCGKDAPNNIATKNKSGVFNLGVRHYQPSEKVQNGYRLLPFVKPVK
;
A
#
# COMPACT_ATOMS: atom_id res chain seq x y z
N MET A 1 -13.73 -0.85 10.95
CA MET A 1 -12.72 0.23 10.90
C MET A 1 -13.27 1.39 11.70
N PHE A 2 -12.41 2.28 12.18
CA PHE A 2 -12.81 3.39 13.04
C PHE A 2 -13.74 4.36 12.32
N THR A 3 -14.71 4.86 13.07
CA THR A 3 -15.69 5.87 12.68
C THR A 3 -15.82 6.87 13.82
N ALA A 4 -16.05 8.14 13.54
CA ALA A 4 -16.34 9.11 14.58
C ALA A 4 -17.85 9.17 14.87
N PRO A 5 -18.27 9.28 16.15
CA PRO A 5 -19.69 9.36 16.50
C PRO A 5 -20.33 10.69 16.07
N THR A 6 -19.52 11.70 15.76
CA THR A 6 -19.94 13.08 15.48
C THR A 6 -19.97 13.44 14.00
N ASP A 7 -19.58 12.52 13.10
CA ASP A 7 -19.57 12.79 11.66
C ASP A 7 -20.34 11.73 10.85
N SER A 8 -20.33 11.89 9.53
CA SER A 8 -21.09 11.04 8.63
C SER A 8 -20.57 9.59 8.55
N SER A 9 -19.36 9.31 9.06
CA SER A 9 -18.82 7.94 9.12
C SER A 9 -19.55 7.07 10.13
N ASN A 10 -20.23 7.65 11.13
CA ASN A 10 -20.99 6.92 12.15
C ASN A 10 -22.02 5.95 11.53
N LYS A 11 -22.56 6.27 10.35
CA LYS A 11 -23.49 5.38 9.62
C LYS A 11 -22.87 4.04 9.20
N PHE A 12 -21.54 3.94 9.20
CA PHE A 12 -20.79 2.73 8.87
C PHE A 12 -20.29 1.99 10.12
N PHE A 13 -20.66 2.45 11.32
CA PHE A 13 -20.26 1.81 12.57
C PHE A 13 -20.86 0.40 12.67
N ILE A 14 -19.99 -0.57 12.92
CA ILE A 14 -20.35 -1.94 13.28
C ILE A 14 -19.41 -2.32 14.42
N GLN A 15 -19.98 -2.69 15.58
CA GLN A 15 -19.24 -3.01 16.82
C GLN A 15 -18.06 -3.96 16.54
N GLU A 16 -18.34 -5.09 15.90
CA GLU A 16 -17.32 -6.09 15.54
C GLU A 16 -16.19 -5.48 14.69
N LYS A 17 -16.51 -4.69 13.67
CA LYS A 17 -15.49 -4.05 12.81
C LYS A 17 -14.68 -3.00 13.58
N TYR A 18 -15.23 -2.41 14.63
CA TYR A 18 -14.53 -1.45 15.47
C TYR A 18 -13.57 -2.17 16.42
N GLU A 19 -14.03 -3.24 17.07
CA GLU A 19 -13.21 -4.10 17.95
C GLU A 19 -12.06 -4.77 17.19
N VAL A 20 -12.34 -5.34 16.02
CA VAL A 20 -11.31 -5.89 15.12
C VAL A 20 -10.34 -4.80 14.69
N GLY A 21 -10.84 -3.58 14.40
CA GLY A 21 -10.00 -2.43 14.09
C GLY A 21 -9.05 -2.06 15.24
N ALA A 22 -9.56 -2.03 16.48
CA ALA A 22 -8.77 -1.78 17.68
C ALA A 22 -7.73 -2.86 17.94
N ALA A 23 -8.08 -4.13 17.75
CA ALA A 23 -7.16 -5.26 17.92
C ALA A 23 -6.03 -5.25 16.89
N ILE A 24 -6.32 -4.89 15.63
CA ILE A 24 -5.34 -4.90 14.54
C ILE A 24 -4.48 -3.62 14.54
N GLY A 25 -5.07 -2.47 14.90
CA GLY A 25 -4.40 -1.18 14.80
C GLY A 25 -5.15 -0.08 15.54
N TRP A 26 -5.13 -0.14 16.87
CA TRP A 26 -5.66 0.93 17.72
C TRP A 26 -5.11 2.31 17.32
N GLY A 27 -6.01 3.28 17.17
CA GLY A 27 -5.66 4.62 16.68
C GLY A 27 -5.57 4.76 15.16
N GLY A 28 -6.01 3.76 14.40
CA GLY A 28 -6.09 3.83 12.93
C GLY A 28 -7.02 4.96 12.44
N ALA A 29 -6.71 5.47 11.25
CA ALA A 29 -7.51 6.52 10.61
C ALA A 29 -8.90 6.01 10.18
N GLN A 30 -9.81 6.95 9.91
CA GLN A 30 -11.10 6.60 9.31
C GLN A 30 -10.92 6.20 7.84
N LEU A 31 -11.89 5.47 7.31
CA LEU A 31 -11.87 4.96 5.93
C LEU A 31 -11.84 6.07 4.87
N ILE A 32 -12.35 7.26 5.20
CA ILE A 32 -12.30 8.45 4.35
C ILE A 32 -10.92 9.11 4.30
N ASP A 33 -10.07 8.83 5.29
CA ASP A 33 -8.75 9.43 5.44
C ASP A 33 -7.65 8.47 4.98
N ASN A 34 -7.81 7.18 5.27
CA ASN A 34 -6.83 6.18 4.90
C ASN A 34 -7.41 4.77 4.71
N ILE A 35 -6.93 4.08 3.68
CA ILE A 35 -7.12 2.63 3.52
C ILE A 35 -5.75 1.97 3.44
N TYR A 36 -5.58 0.92 4.24
CA TYR A 36 -4.34 0.15 4.36
C TYR A 36 -4.50 -1.22 3.73
N GLU A 37 -3.50 -1.65 2.97
CA GLU A 37 -3.34 -3.03 2.52
C GLU A 37 -1.99 -3.56 3.00
N VAL A 38 -1.96 -4.80 3.49
CA VAL A 38 -0.74 -5.44 3.99
C VAL A 38 -0.54 -6.76 3.28
N SER A 39 0.63 -6.98 2.70
CA SER A 39 0.95 -8.22 2.00
C SER A 39 1.47 -9.31 2.93
N GLY A 40 1.49 -10.54 2.42
CA GLY A 40 2.37 -11.58 2.95
C GLY A 40 3.86 -11.31 2.62
N ASN A 41 4.70 -12.31 2.86
CA ASN A 41 6.12 -12.22 2.56
C ASN A 41 6.41 -12.59 1.10
N TYR A 42 7.19 -11.75 0.42
CA TYR A 42 7.78 -12.00 -0.88
C TYR A 42 9.28 -12.32 -0.75
N PRO A 43 9.84 -13.22 -1.57
CA PRO A 43 11.27 -13.50 -1.56
C PRO A 43 12.07 -12.33 -2.18
N THR A 44 13.12 -11.89 -1.48
CA THR A 44 14.00 -10.78 -1.94
C THR A 44 14.82 -11.08 -3.20
N LYS A 45 14.94 -12.36 -3.57
CA LYS A 45 15.67 -12.81 -4.77
C LYS A 45 14.83 -12.76 -6.04
N VAL A 46 13.53 -12.48 -5.92
CA VAL A 46 12.60 -12.43 -7.05
C VAL A 46 12.16 -10.99 -7.23
N CYS A 47 12.35 -10.46 -8.43
CA CYS A 47 11.79 -9.18 -8.83
C CYS A 47 10.26 -9.29 -8.87
N HIS A 48 9.58 -8.35 -8.25
CA HIS A 48 8.12 -8.23 -8.32
C HIS A 48 7.75 -6.86 -8.87
N GLN A 49 6.65 -6.78 -9.61
CA GLN A 49 6.09 -5.54 -10.11
C GLN A 49 4.58 -5.48 -9.87
N ALA A 50 4.08 -4.27 -9.68
CA ALA A 50 2.66 -3.97 -9.74
C ALA A 50 2.43 -2.95 -10.85
N THR A 51 1.64 -3.32 -11.85
CA THR A 51 1.17 -2.40 -12.90
C THR A 51 -0.34 -2.22 -12.74
N PHE A 52 -0.79 -0.99 -12.55
CA PHE A 52 -2.17 -0.67 -12.18
C PHE A 52 -2.60 0.70 -12.72
N GLU A 53 -3.89 0.87 -12.95
CA GLU A 53 -4.49 2.18 -13.21
C GLU A 53 -4.41 3.05 -11.97
N ASP A 54 -4.23 4.36 -12.13
CA ASP A 54 -4.28 5.29 -11.00
C ASP A 54 -5.58 5.06 -10.18
N PRO A 55 -5.48 4.83 -8.85
CA PRO A 55 -6.66 4.79 -7.98
C PRO A 55 -7.35 6.16 -7.85
N GLU A 56 -6.69 7.25 -8.29
CA GLU A 56 -7.20 8.63 -8.24
C GLU A 56 -7.50 9.09 -6.81
N ASP A 57 -6.67 8.65 -5.85
CA ASP A 57 -6.75 9.12 -4.47
C ASP A 57 -6.66 10.64 -4.41
N LYS A 58 -7.48 11.27 -3.57
CA LYS A 58 -7.56 12.74 -3.50
C LYS A 58 -6.26 13.38 -2.99
N ALA A 59 -5.49 12.63 -2.20
CA ALA A 59 -4.16 13.05 -1.79
C ALA A 59 -3.08 12.26 -2.56
N PHE A 60 -2.79 11.02 -2.14
CA PHE A 60 -1.80 10.17 -2.81
C PHE A 60 -1.95 8.71 -2.38
N TRP A 61 -1.41 7.78 -3.17
CA TRP A 61 -1.18 6.40 -2.76
C TRP A 61 0.31 6.16 -2.48
N SER A 62 0.65 5.11 -1.74
CA SER A 62 2.04 4.70 -1.53
C SER A 62 2.21 3.19 -1.37
N PHE A 63 3.37 2.69 -1.78
CA PHE A 63 3.91 1.39 -1.40
C PHE A 63 5.11 1.61 -0.49
N THR A 64 5.17 0.90 0.64
CA THR A 64 6.32 0.90 1.56
C THR A 64 6.80 -0.53 1.78
N VAL A 65 8.12 -0.73 1.74
CA VAL A 65 8.76 -2.04 1.93
C VAL A 65 9.24 -2.18 3.37
N TYR A 66 8.93 -3.31 4.00
CA TYR A 66 9.42 -3.69 5.31
C TYR A 66 10.10 -5.07 5.30
N ASN A 67 11.02 -5.29 6.22
CA ASN A 67 11.64 -6.59 6.42
C ASN A 67 10.65 -7.54 7.16
N LYS A 68 11.05 -8.79 7.36
CA LYS A 68 10.24 -9.79 8.09
C LYS A 68 9.78 -9.35 9.49
N ALA A 69 10.53 -8.48 10.15
CA ALA A 69 10.22 -7.97 11.49
C ALA A 69 9.32 -6.71 11.45
N GLY A 70 8.93 -6.22 10.27
CA GLY A 70 8.06 -5.06 10.12
C GLY A 70 8.79 -3.71 10.14
N PHE A 71 10.12 -3.69 10.01
CA PHE A 71 10.90 -2.45 9.97
C PHE A 71 11.32 -2.08 8.54
N MET A 72 11.30 -0.77 8.24
CA MET A 72 12.03 -0.22 7.10
C MET A 72 13.52 -0.46 7.31
N PHE A 73 14.25 -0.72 6.22
CA PHE A 73 15.65 -1.15 6.31
C PHE A 73 16.58 -0.45 5.30
N ASN A 74 16.06 0.53 4.57
CA ASN A 74 16.79 1.38 3.63
C ASN A 74 16.33 2.84 3.83
N ASP A 75 17.15 3.80 3.42
CA ASP A 75 16.80 5.23 3.47
C ASP A 75 15.59 5.54 2.58
N VAL A 76 15.57 4.95 1.38
CA VAL A 76 14.41 4.96 0.48
C VAL A 76 13.68 3.62 0.62
N ALA A 77 12.58 3.64 1.35
CA ALA A 77 11.75 2.47 1.62
C ALA A 77 10.37 2.53 0.96
N ASN A 78 10.04 3.61 0.26
CA ASN A 78 8.71 3.81 -0.31
C ASN A 78 8.73 4.48 -1.70
N VAL A 79 7.61 4.32 -2.39
CA VAL A 79 7.23 5.04 -3.61
C VAL A 79 5.78 5.48 -3.45
N SER A 80 5.41 6.64 -4.00
CA SER A 80 4.05 7.18 -3.97
C SER A 80 3.68 7.83 -5.29
N SER A 81 2.41 8.15 -5.52
CA SER A 81 2.02 8.95 -6.70
C SER A 81 2.75 10.30 -6.80
N ASN A 82 3.25 10.85 -5.69
CA ASN A 82 4.03 12.09 -5.67
C ASN A 82 5.48 11.91 -6.13
N THR A 83 6.01 10.69 -6.11
CA THR A 83 7.40 10.39 -6.45
C THR A 83 7.55 9.43 -7.62
N ALA A 84 6.48 8.74 -8.00
CA ALA A 84 6.44 7.80 -9.10
C ALA A 84 6.27 8.52 -10.43
N THR A 85 6.97 8.03 -11.45
CA THR A 85 6.72 8.40 -12.84
C THR A 85 5.63 7.50 -13.40
N ALA A 86 4.57 8.08 -13.95
CA ALA A 86 3.52 7.36 -14.66
C ALA A 86 4.04 6.82 -16.02
N ASN A 87 3.43 5.73 -16.48
CA ASN A 87 3.60 5.22 -17.83
C ASN A 87 2.94 6.18 -18.85
N GLU A 88 3.25 6.04 -20.14
CA GLU A 88 2.70 6.90 -21.20
C GLU A 88 1.17 6.83 -21.31
N ASP A 89 0.57 5.70 -20.92
CA ASP A 89 -0.88 5.48 -20.90
C ASP A 89 -1.57 5.96 -19.62
N GLY A 90 -0.81 6.59 -18.70
CA GLY A 90 -1.31 7.08 -17.41
C GLY A 90 -1.41 6.02 -16.31
N THR A 91 -1.09 4.76 -16.59
CA THR A 91 -0.96 3.73 -15.54
C THR A 91 0.35 3.91 -14.76
N TYR A 92 0.49 3.21 -13.63
CA TYR A 92 1.74 3.17 -12.87
C TYR A 92 2.31 1.76 -12.87
N THR A 93 3.64 1.66 -12.98
CA THR A 93 4.38 0.42 -12.69
C THR A 93 5.34 0.67 -11.53
N VAL A 94 5.16 -0.05 -10.42
CA VAL A 94 6.05 -0.01 -9.24
C VAL A 94 6.85 -1.30 -9.17
N SER A 95 8.17 -1.19 -9.03
CA SER A 95 9.07 -2.34 -9.02
C SER A 95 9.67 -2.59 -7.63
N PHE A 96 9.86 -3.86 -7.28
CA PHE A 96 10.39 -4.29 -5.98
C PHE A 96 11.60 -5.21 -6.19
N GLY A 97 12.80 -4.65 -6.04
CA GLY A 97 14.06 -5.39 -6.17
C GLY A 97 14.44 -5.76 -7.61
N CYS A 98 13.96 -5.00 -8.60
CA CYS A 98 14.13 -5.29 -10.03
C CYS A 98 15.36 -4.61 -10.67
N GLY A 99 16.12 -3.83 -9.88
CA GLY A 99 17.31 -3.11 -10.35
C GLY A 99 17.05 -1.65 -10.68
N LYS A 100 18.12 -0.92 -10.99
CA LYS A 100 18.13 0.54 -11.15
C LYS A 100 17.37 1.04 -12.39
N ASP A 101 17.27 0.21 -13.43
CA ASP A 101 16.66 0.58 -14.70
C ASP A 101 15.15 0.24 -14.73
N ALA A 102 14.64 -0.39 -13.66
CA ALA A 102 13.23 -0.71 -13.53
C ALA A 102 12.42 0.52 -13.06
N PRO A 103 11.20 0.73 -13.59
CA PRO A 103 10.38 1.88 -13.23
C PRO A 103 10.03 1.86 -11.74
N ASN A 104 10.15 3.03 -11.10
CA ASN A 104 9.74 3.26 -9.72
C ASN A 104 10.22 2.16 -8.74
N ASN A 105 11.49 1.78 -8.85
CA ASN A 105 12.02 0.62 -8.14
C ASN A 105 12.40 0.91 -6.68
N ILE A 106 11.92 0.08 -5.76
CA ILE A 106 12.34 0.06 -4.35
C ILE A 106 13.27 -1.14 -4.12
N ALA A 107 14.41 -0.92 -3.49
CA ALA A 107 15.33 -2.00 -3.14
C ALA A 107 14.77 -2.88 -2.01
N THR A 108 14.74 -4.20 -2.20
CA THR A 108 14.16 -5.16 -1.25
C THR A 108 15.19 -6.03 -0.53
N LYS A 109 16.45 -6.06 -1.00
CA LYS A 109 17.51 -6.89 -0.43
C LYS A 109 17.73 -6.55 1.05
N ASN A 110 17.57 -7.54 1.92
CA ASN A 110 17.79 -7.40 3.36
C ASN A 110 18.21 -8.74 3.99
N LYS A 111 18.62 -8.71 5.26
CA LYS A 111 19.15 -9.88 5.99
C LYS A 111 18.15 -11.02 6.17
N SER A 112 16.84 -10.74 6.16
CA SER A 112 15.81 -11.75 6.40
C SER A 112 15.46 -12.61 5.18
N GLY A 113 15.94 -12.24 3.99
CA GLY A 113 15.68 -12.96 2.74
C GLY A 113 14.27 -12.78 2.17
N VAL A 114 13.36 -12.15 2.93
CA VAL A 114 11.99 -11.81 2.51
C VAL A 114 11.69 -10.33 2.79
N PHE A 115 10.65 -9.81 2.15
CA PHE A 115 10.09 -8.50 2.43
C PHE A 115 8.57 -8.57 2.38
N ASN A 116 7.89 -7.59 2.98
CA ASN A 116 6.45 -7.39 2.82
C ASN A 116 6.18 -5.92 2.49
N LEU A 117 4.93 -5.66 2.08
CA LEU A 117 4.49 -4.38 1.58
C LEU A 117 3.36 -3.85 2.46
N GLY A 118 3.47 -2.59 2.84
CA GLY A 118 2.33 -1.79 3.27
C GLY A 118 1.92 -0.86 2.13
N VAL A 119 0.71 -1.03 1.61
CA VAL A 119 0.09 -0.12 0.64
C VAL A 119 -0.88 0.78 1.37
N ARG A 120 -0.87 2.06 1.06
CA ARG A 120 -1.74 3.05 1.69
C ARG A 120 -2.34 3.96 0.65
N HIS A 121 -3.63 4.22 0.81
CA HIS A 121 -4.39 5.21 0.05
C HIS A 121 -4.73 6.35 0.99
N TYR A 122 -4.28 7.57 0.71
CA TYR A 122 -4.54 8.75 1.54
C TYR A 122 -5.65 9.57 0.90
N GLN A 123 -6.70 9.84 1.67
CA GLN A 123 -7.97 10.36 1.16
C GLN A 123 -8.47 9.55 -0.05
N PRO A 124 -8.76 8.25 0.14
CA PRO A 124 -9.06 7.34 -0.95
C PRO A 124 -10.23 7.81 -1.80
N SER A 125 -10.13 7.59 -3.11
CA SER A 125 -11.23 7.82 -4.05
C SER A 125 -12.42 6.90 -3.76
N GLU A 126 -13.59 7.20 -4.34
CA GLU A 126 -14.74 6.29 -4.25
C GLU A 126 -14.41 4.91 -4.86
N LYS A 127 -13.60 4.86 -5.93
CA LYS A 127 -13.11 3.62 -6.55
C LYS A 127 -12.39 2.73 -5.52
N VAL A 128 -11.51 3.32 -4.71
CA VAL A 128 -10.81 2.60 -3.64
C VAL A 128 -11.74 2.28 -2.46
N GLN A 129 -12.59 3.21 -2.04
CA GLN A 129 -13.55 2.94 -0.96
C GLN A 129 -14.50 1.79 -1.31
N ASN A 130 -14.83 1.62 -2.60
CA ASN A 130 -15.66 0.54 -3.13
C ASN A 130 -14.88 -0.75 -3.47
N GLY A 131 -13.59 -0.83 -3.12
CA GLY A 131 -12.84 -2.09 -3.09
C GLY A 131 -11.73 -2.24 -4.13
N TYR A 132 -11.41 -1.22 -4.92
CA TYR A 132 -10.20 -1.25 -5.75
C TYR A 132 -8.94 -1.29 -4.88
N ARG A 133 -8.02 -2.22 -5.17
CA ARG A 133 -6.84 -2.51 -4.34
C ARG A 133 -5.60 -2.69 -5.21
N LEU A 134 -4.45 -2.27 -4.73
CA LEU A 134 -3.20 -2.32 -5.51
C LEU A 134 -2.39 -3.60 -5.25
N LEU A 135 -2.45 -4.20 -4.05
CA LEU A 135 -1.71 -5.44 -3.76
C LEU A 135 -1.99 -6.60 -4.74
N PRO A 136 -3.23 -6.83 -5.23
CA PRO A 136 -3.49 -7.90 -6.19
C PRO A 136 -2.67 -7.80 -7.49
N PHE A 137 -2.21 -6.60 -7.86
CA PHE A 137 -1.38 -6.37 -9.03
C PHE A 137 0.10 -6.72 -8.81
N VAL A 138 0.55 -6.90 -7.56
CA VAL A 138 1.94 -7.30 -7.26
C VAL A 138 2.15 -8.75 -7.70
N LYS A 139 2.94 -8.94 -8.76
CA LYS A 139 3.28 -10.25 -9.35
C LYS A 139 4.79 -10.38 -9.53
N PRO A 140 5.34 -11.61 -9.48
CA PRO A 140 6.73 -11.83 -9.88
C PRO A 140 6.91 -11.54 -11.37
N VAL A 141 8.01 -10.87 -11.72
CA VAL A 141 8.44 -10.70 -13.11
C VAL A 141 9.22 -11.94 -13.52
N LYS A 142 8.91 -12.49 -14.71
CA LYS A 142 9.62 -13.65 -15.28
C LYS A 142 10.97 -13.25 -15.85
#